data_AF-A0A932QAK7-F1
#
_entry.id   AF-A0A932QAK7-F1
#
_cell.length_a   1.000
_cell.length_b   1.000
_cell.length_c   1.000
_cell.angle_alpha   90.00
_cell.angle_beta   90.00
_cell.angle_gamma   90.00
#
_symmetry.space_group_name_H-M   'P 1'
#
loop_
_entity.id
_entity.type
_entity.pdbx_description
1 polymer ?
#
loop_
_entity_poly.entity_id
_entity_poly.type
_entity_poly.pdbx_seq_one_letter_code
_entity_poly.pdbx_strand_id
1 'polypeptide(L)'
;MRRKPLLLALLLLLTAGLASANLKVSLVTVSPGPIIFESFGHTALLVENPDISSDGILYEYGAVNPNKIFSNPDPMAAFNDLFESKVKTNAAKSPTPLTPIDASMRFPLILKYRYLLPQAGSYREVNIDELELTQDQATKFVALVEKDIAAGEYYYDNYKNNCATKVRDRLFDDTVLGQAPRQDLDAKVDTSAQTLVLESIDEAIALNPKHILSLMAPVMERSSKGSQALMMLQVIGIPKQFSSSADFMDSIQKGDVQLQSFMAGEPLAASFHNYFVGTELTEKPIPLSRTLFLPKKLRAALLNVVNPATGKPLIEIAHEIHRTTADEIAMMKARMTPVPSTIPAPAGNGQIGSPGMHHGL
;
A
#
# COMPACT_ATOMS: atom_id res chain seq x y z
N MET A 1 -24.42 24.40 -55.33
CA MET A 1 -23.35 23.48 -54.86
C MET A 1 -22.65 24.07 -53.63
N ARG A 2 -23.08 23.76 -52.39
CA ARG A 2 -22.41 24.20 -51.14
C ARG A 2 -22.69 23.26 -49.93
N ARG A 3 -22.77 21.94 -50.15
CA ARG A 3 -23.01 20.93 -49.08
C ARG A 3 -21.74 20.22 -48.56
N LYS A 4 -20.56 20.52 -49.12
CA LYS A 4 -19.30 19.83 -48.81
C LYS A 4 -18.67 20.15 -47.43
N PRO A 5 -18.75 21.36 -46.85
CA PRO A 5 -18.06 21.62 -45.57
C PRO A 5 -18.79 21.02 -44.37
N LEU A 6 -20.13 20.87 -44.43
CA LEU A 6 -20.91 20.28 -43.34
C LEU A 6 -20.68 18.77 -43.20
N LEU A 7 -20.53 18.07 -44.34
CA LEU A 7 -20.22 16.63 -44.35
C LEU A 7 -18.82 16.35 -43.79
N LEU A 8 -17.83 17.21 -44.09
CA LEU A 8 -16.46 17.04 -43.63
C LEU A 8 -16.32 17.30 -42.12
N ALA A 9 -17.03 18.32 -41.60
CA ALA A 9 -17.09 18.61 -40.17
C ALA A 9 -17.81 17.49 -39.40
N LEU A 10 -18.89 16.92 -39.95
CA LEU A 10 -19.59 15.78 -39.36
C LEU A 10 -18.72 14.51 -39.40
N LEU A 11 -17.96 14.28 -40.48
CA LEU A 11 -17.02 13.16 -40.56
C LEU A 11 -15.88 13.28 -39.53
N LEU A 12 -15.32 14.48 -39.36
CA LEU A 12 -14.28 14.78 -38.35
C LEU A 12 -14.79 14.64 -36.91
N LEU A 13 -16.05 15.02 -36.65
CA LEU A 13 -16.71 14.82 -35.36
C LEU A 13 -17.04 13.33 -35.09
N LEU A 14 -17.34 12.54 -36.12
CA LEU A 14 -17.50 11.09 -35.99
C LEU A 14 -16.16 10.37 -35.76
N THR A 15 -15.06 10.82 -36.36
CA THR A 15 -13.73 10.20 -36.14
C THR A 15 -13.07 10.60 -34.82
N ALA A 16 -13.35 11.81 -34.32
CA ALA A 16 -12.82 12.27 -33.02
C ALA A 16 -13.37 11.48 -31.82
N GLY A 17 -14.52 10.83 -31.98
CA GLY A 17 -15.10 9.94 -30.95
C GLY A 17 -14.61 8.48 -31.00
N LEU A 18 -13.71 8.12 -31.92
CA LEU A 18 -13.32 6.73 -32.18
C LEU A 18 -11.84 6.40 -31.87
N ALA A 19 -11.05 7.35 -31.40
CA ALA A 19 -9.72 7.04 -30.88
C ALA A 19 -9.87 6.45 -29.46
N SER A 20 -10.24 5.17 -29.38
CA SER A 20 -10.09 4.40 -28.14
C SER A 20 -8.60 4.31 -27.85
N ALA A 21 -8.16 4.86 -26.72
CA ALA A 21 -6.78 4.69 -26.29
C ALA A 21 -6.51 3.19 -26.12
N ASN A 22 -5.40 2.70 -26.67
CA ASN A 22 -4.92 1.35 -26.43
C ASN A 22 -4.29 1.31 -25.03
N LEU A 23 -5.11 1.08 -24.01
CA LEU A 23 -4.68 1.04 -22.63
C LEU A 23 -4.39 -0.40 -22.21
N LYS A 24 -3.22 -0.59 -21.60
CA LYS A 24 -2.90 -1.78 -20.83
C LYS A 24 -3.01 -1.44 -19.35
N VAL A 25 -3.76 -2.23 -18.60
CA VAL A 25 -3.96 -2.02 -17.16
C VAL A 25 -3.49 -3.25 -16.43
N SER A 26 -2.56 -3.07 -15.51
CA SER A 26 -1.93 -4.14 -14.75
C SER A 26 -2.17 -3.94 -13.26
N LEU A 27 -2.55 -5.01 -12.57
CA LEU A 27 -2.67 -5.04 -11.12
C LEU A 27 -1.28 -5.19 -10.51
N VAL A 28 -0.92 -4.26 -9.63
CA VAL A 28 0.31 -4.34 -8.83
C VAL A 28 -0.08 -4.73 -7.42
N THR A 29 0.45 -5.84 -6.92
CA THR A 29 0.25 -6.27 -5.52
C THR A 29 1.59 -6.39 -4.80
N VAL A 30 1.62 -5.90 -3.56
CA VAL A 30 2.81 -5.86 -2.71
C VAL A 30 2.51 -6.64 -1.43
N SER A 31 3.42 -7.54 -1.02
CA SER A 31 3.30 -8.34 0.21
C SER A 31 3.27 -7.46 1.47
N PRO A 32 2.95 -8.00 2.65
CA PRO A 32 3.05 -7.30 3.94
C PRO A 32 4.43 -6.68 4.25
N GLY A 33 4.47 -5.61 5.07
CA GLY A 33 5.67 -4.82 5.39
C GLY A 33 5.94 -4.57 6.89
N PRO A 34 7.11 -4.01 7.25
CA PRO A 34 7.62 -3.89 8.63
C PRO A 34 6.93 -2.83 9.47
N ILE A 35 6.12 -1.98 8.86
CA ILE A 35 5.32 -0.98 9.56
C ILE A 35 3.92 -1.57 9.74
N ILE A 36 3.29 -1.42 10.92
CA ILE A 36 1.97 -2.03 11.18
C ILE A 36 0.90 -1.63 10.16
N PHE A 37 0.95 -0.42 9.61
CA PHE A 37 0.03 0.03 8.56
C PHE A 37 0.31 -0.57 7.18
N GLU A 38 1.50 -1.14 7.00
CA GLU A 38 1.90 -1.88 5.79
C GLU A 38 1.70 -3.40 5.93
N SER A 39 1.27 -3.89 7.10
CA SER A 39 1.09 -5.33 7.36
C SER A 39 0.03 -5.97 6.48
N PHE A 40 -0.89 -5.18 5.93
CA PHE A 40 -1.89 -5.65 4.98
C PHE A 40 -1.33 -5.81 3.56
N GLY A 41 -0.14 -5.27 3.27
CA GLY A 41 0.38 -5.16 1.90
C GLY A 41 -0.08 -3.88 1.20
N HIS A 42 0.07 -3.84 -0.12
CA HIS A 42 -0.42 -2.72 -0.93
C HIS A 42 -0.95 -3.16 -2.31
N THR A 43 -1.90 -2.39 -2.86
CA THR A 43 -2.39 -2.56 -4.24
C THR A 43 -2.28 -1.24 -4.98
N ALA A 44 -1.79 -1.32 -6.22
CA ALA A 44 -1.74 -0.21 -7.16
C ALA A 44 -2.18 -0.69 -8.56
N LEU A 45 -2.42 0.26 -9.46
CA LEU A 45 -2.69 -0.02 -10.87
C LEU A 45 -1.59 0.63 -11.71
N LEU A 46 -0.96 -0.18 -12.55
CA LEU A 46 -0.05 0.30 -13.58
C LEU A 46 -0.84 0.45 -14.88
N VAL A 47 -0.81 1.63 -15.48
CA VAL A 47 -1.50 1.91 -16.74
C VAL A 47 -0.49 2.36 -17.79
N GLU A 48 -0.46 1.69 -18.93
CA GLU A 48 0.41 1.99 -20.06
C GLU A 48 -0.43 2.33 -21.29
N ASN A 49 0.06 3.25 -22.13
CA ASN A 49 -0.56 3.57 -23.43
C ASN A 49 0.45 3.40 -24.56
N PRO A 50 0.68 2.17 -25.05
CA PRO A 50 1.67 1.86 -26.08
C PRO A 50 1.57 2.69 -27.37
N ASP A 51 0.39 3.24 -27.69
CA ASP A 51 0.23 4.07 -28.89
C ASP A 51 0.87 5.46 -28.73
N ILE A 52 1.06 5.93 -27.49
CA ILE A 52 1.68 7.21 -27.15
C ILE A 52 3.11 7.00 -26.65
N SER A 53 3.27 6.11 -25.68
CA SER A 53 4.54 5.76 -25.04
C SER A 53 4.39 4.48 -24.21
N SER A 54 5.43 3.66 -24.13
CA SER A 54 5.51 2.57 -23.15
C SER A 54 5.84 3.04 -21.72
N ASP A 55 5.73 4.34 -21.44
CA ASP A 55 5.81 4.86 -20.09
C ASP A 55 4.56 4.44 -19.31
N GLY A 56 4.77 3.99 -18.08
CA GLY A 56 3.70 3.55 -17.19
C GLY A 56 3.27 4.65 -16.24
N ILE A 57 1.98 4.75 -15.92
CA ILE A 57 1.48 5.60 -14.85
C ILE A 57 0.99 4.70 -13.73
N LEU A 58 1.53 4.91 -12.52
CA LEU A 58 1.05 4.20 -11.34
C LEU A 58 -0.06 4.99 -10.66
N TYR A 59 -1.21 4.36 -10.48
CA TYR A 59 -2.36 4.85 -9.73
C TYR A 59 -2.44 4.13 -8.40
N GLU A 60 -2.63 4.87 -7.32
CA GLU A 60 -2.62 4.35 -5.96
C GLU A 60 -3.74 4.94 -5.14
N TYR A 61 -4.21 4.14 -4.19
CA TYR A 61 -5.13 4.52 -3.13
C TYR A 61 -4.41 4.43 -1.80
N GLY A 62 -4.80 5.25 -0.82
CA GLY A 62 -4.19 5.22 0.52
C GLY A 62 -2.95 6.09 0.64
N ALA A 63 -2.75 7.05 -0.27
CA ALA A 63 -1.69 8.03 -0.12
C ALA A 63 -1.99 8.90 1.10
N VAL A 64 -1.16 8.75 2.14
CA VAL A 64 -1.28 9.53 3.36
C VAL A 64 -0.42 10.78 3.25
N ASN A 65 -0.95 11.91 3.71
CA ASN A 65 -0.16 13.13 3.88
C ASN A 65 0.45 13.17 5.30
N PRO A 66 1.74 12.82 5.49
CA PRO A 66 2.36 12.75 6.82
C PRO A 66 2.40 14.11 7.51
N ASN A 67 2.42 15.22 6.76
CA ASN A 67 2.33 16.55 7.33
C ASN A 67 0.94 16.82 7.92
N LYS A 68 -0.11 16.11 7.48
CA LYS A 68 -1.47 16.22 8.03
C LYS A 68 -1.71 15.33 9.24
N ILE A 69 -1.20 14.08 9.25
CA ILE A 69 -1.44 13.11 10.35
C ILE A 69 -1.04 13.68 11.71
N PHE A 70 0.06 14.45 11.75
CA PHE A 70 0.54 15.12 12.97
C PHE A 70 0.53 16.65 12.84
N SER A 71 -0.34 17.22 12.00
CA SER A 71 -0.48 18.69 11.88
C SER A 71 -1.23 19.31 13.04
N ASN A 72 -2.13 18.56 13.68
CA ASN A 72 -3.02 19.08 14.70
C ASN A 72 -2.20 19.61 15.89
N PRO A 73 -2.37 20.89 16.31
CA PRO A 73 -1.61 21.44 17.42
C PRO A 73 -2.04 20.88 18.78
N ASP A 74 -3.24 20.32 18.90
CA ASP A 74 -3.71 19.66 20.12
C ASP A 74 -3.23 18.19 20.13
N PRO A 75 -2.39 17.78 21.10
CA PRO A 75 -1.90 16.40 21.20
C PRO A 75 -3.01 15.36 21.35
N MET A 76 -4.11 15.68 22.05
CA MET A 76 -5.23 14.75 22.20
C MET A 76 -6.04 14.65 20.92
N ALA A 77 -6.21 15.75 20.19
CA ALA A 77 -6.83 15.72 18.88
C ALA A 77 -5.92 15.07 17.82
N ALA A 78 -4.59 15.22 17.89
CA ALA A 78 -3.64 14.52 17.01
C ALA A 78 -3.59 13.00 17.31
N PHE A 79 -3.67 12.65 18.59
CA PHE A 79 -3.85 11.28 19.05
C PHE A 79 -5.18 10.74 18.51
N ASN A 80 -6.29 11.45 18.70
CA ASN A 80 -7.58 11.08 18.13
C ASN A 80 -7.59 11.05 16.59
N ASP A 81 -6.90 11.94 15.88
CA ASP A 81 -6.79 11.93 14.41
C ASP A 81 -6.14 10.63 13.88
N LEU A 82 -5.23 10.04 14.67
CA LEU A 82 -4.63 8.73 14.39
C LEU A 82 -5.63 7.57 14.55
N PHE A 83 -6.69 7.72 15.37
CA PHE A 83 -7.60 6.64 15.78
C PHE A 83 -9.06 6.78 15.28
N GLU A 84 -9.62 7.99 15.26
CA GLU A 84 -11.04 8.29 14.99
C GLU A 84 -11.36 8.32 13.50
N SER A 85 -10.42 8.83 12.69
CA SER A 85 -10.64 8.92 11.26
C SER A 85 -9.79 7.86 10.60
N LYS A 86 -10.48 6.88 10.01
CA LYS A 86 -10.12 6.36 8.70
C LYS A 86 -9.28 7.39 7.93
N VAL A 87 -7.96 7.28 8.00
CA VAL A 87 -7.05 8.40 7.67
C VAL A 87 -7.51 9.03 6.36
N LYS A 88 -7.71 10.35 6.34
CA LYS A 88 -8.04 11.04 5.09
C LYS A 88 -6.86 10.86 4.15
N THR A 89 -7.07 10.00 3.17
CA THR A 89 -6.10 9.71 2.11
C THR A 89 -6.69 10.15 0.80
N ASN A 90 -5.86 10.31 -0.21
CA ASN A 90 -6.34 10.53 -1.56
C ASN A 90 -5.94 9.37 -2.45
N ALA A 91 -6.69 9.22 -3.54
CA ALA A 91 -6.14 8.55 -4.69
C ALA A 91 -5.08 9.47 -5.32
N ALA A 92 -4.01 8.88 -5.81
CA ALA A 92 -2.92 9.61 -6.43
C ALA A 92 -2.47 8.88 -7.70
N LYS A 93 -1.83 9.63 -8.59
CA LYS A 93 -1.03 9.06 -9.67
C LYS A 93 0.40 9.53 -9.53
N SER A 94 1.36 8.72 -10.02
CA SER A 94 2.77 9.09 -10.03
C SER A 94 2.95 10.47 -10.66
N PRO A 95 3.70 11.41 -10.03
CA PRO A 95 3.86 12.78 -10.53
C PRO A 95 4.61 12.83 -11.86
N THR A 96 5.41 11.79 -12.13
CA THR A 96 6.11 11.58 -13.39
C THR A 96 5.78 10.18 -13.89
N PRO A 97 5.55 9.98 -15.20
CA PRO A 97 5.47 8.65 -15.77
C PRO A 97 6.71 7.82 -15.39
N LEU A 98 6.48 6.55 -15.10
CA LEU A 98 7.52 5.55 -14.97
C LEU A 98 8.17 5.43 -16.36
N THR A 99 9.46 5.76 -16.45
CA THR A 99 10.28 5.51 -17.66
C THR A 99 10.00 4.11 -18.22
N PRO A 100 10.22 3.85 -19.53
CA PRO A 100 9.66 2.70 -20.23
C PRO A 100 9.74 1.42 -19.42
N ILE A 101 8.59 0.80 -19.16
CA ILE A 101 8.54 -0.50 -18.52
C ILE A 101 8.71 -1.55 -19.61
N ASP A 102 9.94 -1.71 -20.07
CA ASP A 102 10.28 -2.80 -20.97
C ASP A 102 10.26 -4.12 -20.18
N ALA A 103 9.65 -5.17 -20.76
CA ALA A 103 9.62 -6.52 -20.19
C ALA A 103 11.02 -7.06 -19.83
N SER A 104 12.07 -6.61 -20.52
CA SER A 104 13.48 -6.91 -20.23
C SER A 104 13.99 -6.19 -18.98
N MET A 105 13.45 -5.01 -18.66
CA MET A 105 13.76 -4.30 -17.42
C MET A 105 13.11 -4.95 -16.19
N ARG A 106 12.17 -5.90 -16.36
CA ARG A 106 11.43 -6.74 -15.37
C ARG A 106 10.77 -6.02 -14.20
N PHE A 107 11.30 -4.89 -13.74
CA PHE A 107 10.83 -4.08 -12.64
C PHE A 107 11.45 -2.66 -12.71
N PRO A 108 10.68 -1.61 -13.03
CA PRO A 108 11.17 -0.23 -13.07
C PRO A 108 11.90 0.16 -11.78
N LEU A 109 13.05 0.83 -11.91
CA LEU A 109 13.89 1.23 -10.77
C LEU A 109 13.11 1.98 -9.68
N ILE A 110 12.17 2.85 -10.06
CA ILE A 110 11.37 3.58 -9.08
C ILE A 110 10.39 2.68 -8.32
N LEU A 111 9.84 1.63 -8.95
CA LEU A 111 9.06 0.61 -8.25
C LEU A 111 9.98 -0.21 -7.32
N LYS A 112 11.23 -0.46 -7.72
CA LYS A 112 12.26 -1.12 -6.89
C LYS A 112 12.52 -0.38 -5.60
N TYR A 113 12.75 0.93 -5.68
CA TYR A 113 12.99 1.75 -4.50
C TYR A 113 11.71 2.01 -3.71
N ARG A 114 10.54 2.07 -4.37
CA ARG A 114 9.27 2.37 -3.71
C ARG A 114 8.67 1.17 -2.99
N TYR A 115 8.78 -0.04 -3.55
CA TYR A 115 8.13 -1.23 -3.01
C TYR A 115 9.09 -2.33 -2.58
N LEU A 116 10.18 -2.62 -3.32
CA LEU A 116 11.05 -3.76 -3.00
C LEU A 116 12.05 -3.48 -1.86
N LEU A 117 12.49 -2.24 -1.70
CA LEU A 117 13.47 -1.83 -0.67
C LEU A 117 12.90 -0.71 0.21
N PRO A 118 11.96 -1.00 1.12
CA PRO A 118 11.47 0.00 2.06
C PRO A 118 12.61 0.59 2.91
N GLN A 119 12.45 1.86 3.27
CA GLN A 119 13.43 2.64 4.04
C GLN A 119 13.80 2.03 5.42
N ALA A 120 13.09 1.01 5.88
CA ALA A 120 13.27 0.36 7.17
C ALA A 120 14.17 -0.89 7.14
N GLY A 121 14.87 -1.17 6.04
CA GLY A 121 15.74 -2.35 5.95
C GLY A 121 14.95 -3.65 5.98
N SER A 122 13.79 -3.68 5.33
CA SER A 122 13.08 -4.90 4.95
C SER A 122 12.99 -5.05 3.42
N TYR A 123 12.47 -6.18 2.94
CA TYR A 123 12.09 -6.36 1.54
C TYR A 123 10.59 -6.68 1.45
N ARG A 124 10.01 -6.46 0.27
CA ARG A 124 8.61 -6.81 -0.03
C ARG A 124 8.59 -7.60 -1.33
N GLU A 125 7.69 -8.56 -1.44
CA GLU A 125 7.43 -9.22 -2.72
C GLU A 125 6.43 -8.38 -3.51
N VAL A 126 6.61 -8.33 -4.82
CA VAL A 126 5.75 -7.60 -5.75
C VAL A 126 5.35 -8.50 -6.90
N ASN A 127 4.07 -8.46 -7.26
CA ASN A 127 3.55 -9.08 -8.48
C ASN A 127 2.91 -7.99 -9.35
N ILE A 128 3.10 -8.09 -10.66
CA ILE A 128 2.49 -7.22 -11.66
C ILE A 128 1.82 -8.13 -12.70
N ASP A 129 0.49 -8.06 -12.77
CA ASP A 129 -0.34 -8.90 -13.64
C ASP A 129 -1.11 -8.02 -14.62
N GLU A 130 -0.88 -8.15 -15.93
CA GLU A 130 -1.73 -7.51 -16.94
C GLU A 130 -3.15 -8.08 -16.84
N LEU A 131 -4.14 -7.20 -16.75
CA LEU A 131 -5.55 -7.59 -16.67
C LEU A 131 -6.10 -7.79 -18.09
N GLU A 132 -6.71 -8.95 -18.34
CA GLU A 132 -7.42 -9.22 -19.60
C GLU A 132 -8.71 -8.39 -19.63
N LEU A 133 -8.61 -7.15 -20.09
CA LEU A 133 -9.71 -6.21 -20.28
C LEU A 133 -9.85 -5.87 -21.77
N THR A 134 -11.08 -5.68 -22.24
CA THR A 134 -11.28 -5.02 -23.53
C THR A 134 -10.85 -3.55 -23.43
N GLN A 135 -10.57 -2.90 -24.55
CA GLN A 135 -10.16 -1.49 -24.56
C GLN A 135 -11.23 -0.55 -23.98
N ASP A 136 -12.51 -0.87 -24.20
CA ASP A 136 -13.63 -0.16 -23.57
C ASP A 136 -13.64 -0.34 -22.04
N GLN A 137 -13.42 -1.56 -21.55
CA GLN A 137 -13.33 -1.85 -20.12
C GLN A 137 -12.13 -1.15 -19.47
N ALA A 138 -10.95 -1.21 -20.09
CA ALA A 138 -9.75 -0.54 -19.61
C ALA A 138 -9.96 0.97 -19.52
N THR A 139 -10.53 1.58 -20.57
CA THR A 139 -10.85 3.02 -20.61
C THR A 139 -11.80 3.42 -19.49
N LYS A 140 -12.90 2.68 -19.30
CA LYS A 140 -13.88 2.96 -18.24
C LYS A 140 -13.30 2.76 -16.85
N PHE A 141 -12.49 1.72 -16.66
CA PHE A 141 -11.85 1.43 -15.39
C PHE A 141 -10.89 2.57 -14.99
N VAL A 142 -10.01 3.00 -15.91
CA VAL A 142 -9.11 4.12 -15.69
C VAL A 142 -9.89 5.41 -15.43
N ALA A 143 -10.97 5.67 -16.17
CA ALA A 143 -11.80 6.85 -15.96
C ALA A 143 -12.44 6.90 -14.56
N LEU A 144 -12.86 5.75 -14.01
CA LEU A 144 -13.38 5.67 -12.64
C LEU A 144 -12.28 5.95 -11.60
N VAL A 145 -11.08 5.44 -11.82
CA VAL A 145 -9.92 5.71 -10.94
C VAL A 145 -9.53 7.19 -10.98
N GLU A 146 -9.51 7.79 -12.17
CA GLU A 146 -9.24 9.22 -12.34
C GLU A 146 -10.32 10.11 -11.73
N LYS A 147 -11.58 9.68 -11.80
CA LYS A 147 -12.69 10.35 -11.10
C LYS A 147 -12.49 10.32 -9.58
N ASP A 148 -12.04 9.19 -9.03
CA ASP A 148 -11.74 9.09 -7.60
C ASP A 148 -10.56 9.99 -7.18
N ILE A 149 -9.55 10.14 -8.05
CA ILE A 149 -8.45 11.12 -7.85
C ILE A 149 -9.00 12.54 -7.83
N ALA A 150 -9.84 12.89 -8.82
CA ALA A 150 -10.42 14.23 -8.93
C ALA A 150 -11.37 14.56 -7.77
N ALA A 151 -12.03 13.55 -7.19
CA ALA A 151 -12.89 13.72 -6.01
C ALA A 151 -12.09 14.06 -4.73
N GLY A 152 -10.80 13.76 -4.70
CA GLY A 152 -9.89 14.17 -3.62
C GLY A 152 -9.85 13.18 -2.45
N GLU A 153 -9.94 13.71 -1.23
CA GLU A 153 -9.74 12.93 0.00
C GLU A 153 -10.92 12.01 0.32
N TYR A 154 -10.62 10.82 0.82
CA TYR A 154 -11.59 9.84 1.32
C TYR A 154 -11.11 9.20 2.63
N TYR A 155 -12.07 8.67 3.38
CA TYR A 155 -11.84 7.99 4.64
C TYR A 155 -11.31 6.56 4.42
N TYR A 156 -10.04 6.32 4.71
CA TYR A 156 -9.41 5.00 4.56
C TYR A 156 -9.83 3.98 5.64
N ASP A 157 -10.41 2.84 5.25
CA ASP A 157 -10.79 1.76 6.16
C ASP A 157 -10.08 0.48 5.75
N ASN A 158 -9.32 -0.14 6.66
CA ASN A 158 -8.48 -1.31 6.40
C ASN A 158 -9.25 -2.51 5.79
N TYR A 159 -10.57 -2.58 5.97
CA TYR A 159 -11.42 -3.69 5.56
C TYR A 159 -12.37 -3.33 4.41
N LYS A 160 -12.95 -2.14 4.49
CA LYS A 160 -14.09 -1.76 3.64
C LYS A 160 -13.74 -0.74 2.57
N ASN A 161 -12.68 0.04 2.76
CA ASN A 161 -12.37 1.19 1.91
C ASN A 161 -10.86 1.49 1.91
N ASN A 162 -10.09 0.50 1.45
CA ASN A 162 -8.63 0.50 1.35
C ASN A 162 -8.13 0.41 -0.10
N CYS A 163 -6.83 0.29 -0.29
CA CYS A 163 -6.23 0.22 -1.63
C CYS A 163 -6.71 -0.97 -2.48
N ALA A 164 -6.90 -2.16 -1.88
CA ALA A 164 -7.35 -3.35 -2.60
C ALA A 164 -8.87 -3.32 -2.88
N THR A 165 -9.68 -2.96 -1.88
CA THR A 165 -11.15 -2.91 -2.01
C THR A 165 -11.62 -1.83 -2.98
N LYS A 166 -10.97 -0.67 -3.03
CA LYS A 166 -11.27 0.35 -4.05
C LYS A 166 -10.98 -0.15 -5.46
N VAL A 167 -9.82 -0.78 -5.67
CA VAL A 167 -9.48 -1.38 -6.96
C VAL A 167 -10.50 -2.46 -7.34
N ARG A 168 -10.82 -3.38 -6.42
CA ARG A 168 -11.88 -4.38 -6.60
C ARG A 168 -13.21 -3.73 -6.99
N ASP A 169 -13.68 -2.77 -6.22
CA ASP A 169 -15.01 -2.19 -6.41
C ASP A 169 -15.11 -1.39 -7.72
N ARG A 170 -14.01 -0.77 -8.18
CA ARG A 170 -13.95 -0.12 -9.50
C ARG A 170 -13.81 -1.11 -10.66
N LEU A 171 -13.09 -2.21 -10.46
CA LEU A 171 -12.94 -3.26 -11.47
C LEU A 171 -14.27 -4.00 -11.72
N PHE A 172 -15.03 -4.28 -10.66
CA PHE A 172 -16.36 -4.90 -10.72
C PHE A 172 -17.51 -3.87 -10.81
N ASP A 173 -17.22 -2.64 -11.19
CA ASP A 173 -18.27 -1.66 -11.50
C ASP A 173 -19.13 -2.13 -12.68
N ASP A 174 -20.41 -1.76 -12.69
CA ASP A 174 -21.37 -2.15 -13.74
C ASP A 174 -20.95 -1.71 -15.14
N THR A 175 -20.16 -0.65 -15.22
CA THR A 175 -19.65 -0.13 -16.48
C THR A 175 -18.39 -0.84 -16.96
N VAL A 176 -17.69 -1.60 -16.10
CA VAL A 176 -16.41 -2.27 -16.39
C VAL A 176 -16.62 -3.77 -16.60
N LEU A 177 -16.63 -4.58 -15.54
CA LEU A 177 -16.86 -6.03 -15.63
C LEU A 177 -18.31 -6.43 -15.37
N GLY A 178 -19.10 -5.58 -14.70
CA GLY A 178 -20.42 -5.96 -14.21
C GLY A 178 -20.39 -6.72 -12.87
N GLN A 179 -21.56 -6.89 -12.26
CA GLN A 179 -21.69 -7.67 -11.02
C GLN A 179 -21.62 -9.19 -11.22
N ALA A 180 -21.86 -9.73 -12.42
CA ALA A 180 -21.91 -11.19 -12.61
C ALA A 180 -20.57 -11.88 -12.24
N PRO A 181 -19.40 -11.42 -12.72
CA PRO A 181 -18.11 -11.99 -12.29
C PRO A 181 -17.79 -11.77 -10.80
N ARG A 182 -18.48 -10.84 -10.13
CA ARG A 182 -18.36 -10.63 -8.69
C ARG A 182 -19.07 -11.72 -7.90
N GLN A 183 -20.15 -12.29 -8.43
CA GLN A 183 -20.91 -13.37 -7.76
C GLN A 183 -20.09 -14.66 -7.65
N ASP A 184 -19.15 -14.89 -8.57
CA ASP A 184 -18.18 -15.99 -8.47
C ASP A 184 -17.30 -15.88 -7.20
N LEU A 185 -17.27 -14.69 -6.59
CA LEU A 185 -16.53 -14.39 -5.36
C LEU A 185 -17.41 -14.47 -4.09
N ASP A 186 -18.64 -14.97 -4.18
CA ASP A 186 -19.54 -15.12 -3.03
C ASP A 186 -19.36 -16.43 -2.26
N ALA A 187 -18.50 -17.33 -2.76
CA ALA A 187 -18.11 -18.55 -2.04
C ALA A 187 -17.62 -18.22 -0.62
N LYS A 188 -18.09 -18.97 0.38
CA LYS A 188 -17.68 -18.76 1.78
C LYS A 188 -16.26 -19.29 1.99
N VAL A 189 -15.48 -18.52 2.73
CA VAL A 189 -14.18 -18.96 3.25
C VAL A 189 -14.36 -19.22 4.74
N ASP A 190 -13.90 -20.39 5.21
CA ASP A 190 -13.96 -20.78 6.62
C ASP A 190 -12.87 -20.09 7.44
N THR A 191 -12.92 -18.76 7.46
CA THR A 191 -12.00 -17.91 8.22
C THR A 191 -12.70 -16.61 8.58
N SER A 192 -12.28 -15.99 9.68
CA SER A 192 -12.76 -14.68 10.10
C SER A 192 -11.85 -13.57 9.57
N ALA A 193 -12.38 -12.35 9.41
CA ALA A 193 -11.52 -11.23 9.04
C ALA A 193 -10.48 -10.89 10.12
N GLN A 194 -10.73 -11.21 11.41
CA GLN A 194 -9.72 -11.09 12.47
C GLN A 194 -8.55 -12.04 12.22
N THR A 195 -8.84 -13.31 11.95
CA THR A 195 -7.82 -14.32 11.65
C THR A 195 -6.94 -13.85 10.50
N LEU A 196 -7.54 -13.32 9.44
CA LEU A 196 -6.79 -12.80 8.28
C LEU A 196 -5.89 -11.61 8.61
N VAL A 197 -6.29 -10.73 9.54
CA VAL A 197 -5.48 -9.60 9.99
C VAL A 197 -4.26 -10.09 10.76
N LEU A 198 -4.49 -11.00 11.71
CA LEU A 198 -3.42 -11.55 12.54
C LEU A 198 -2.42 -12.34 11.69
N GLU A 199 -2.91 -13.16 10.75
CA GLU A 199 -2.08 -13.86 9.77
C GLU A 199 -1.24 -12.89 8.94
N SER A 200 -1.81 -11.75 8.52
CA SER A 200 -1.10 -10.74 7.73
C SER A 200 0.00 -10.05 8.56
N ILE A 201 -0.24 -9.82 9.85
CA ILE A 201 0.76 -9.29 10.79
C ILE A 201 1.90 -10.30 11.01
N ASP A 202 1.58 -11.57 11.22
CA ASP A 202 2.59 -12.61 11.40
C ASP A 202 3.41 -12.84 10.12
N GLU A 203 2.77 -12.80 8.94
CA GLU A 203 3.45 -12.82 7.64
C GLU A 203 4.41 -11.62 7.51
N ALA A 204 3.95 -10.42 7.86
CA ALA A 204 4.81 -9.24 7.88
C ALA A 204 6.05 -9.48 8.74
N ILE A 205 5.87 -9.90 9.99
CA ILE A 205 6.96 -10.15 10.94
C ILE A 205 7.94 -11.21 10.41
N ALA A 206 7.42 -12.30 9.82
CA ALA A 206 8.24 -13.38 9.25
C ALA A 206 9.12 -12.91 8.08
N LEU A 207 8.63 -11.96 7.27
CA LEU A 207 9.37 -11.40 6.13
C LEU A 207 10.49 -10.42 6.53
N ASN A 208 10.56 -10.02 7.81
CA ASN A 208 11.47 -8.97 8.27
C ASN A 208 12.70 -9.52 9.01
N PRO A 209 13.93 -9.01 8.76
CA PRO A 209 15.16 -9.53 9.37
C PRO A 209 15.21 -9.47 10.90
N LYS A 210 14.51 -8.50 11.49
CA LYS A 210 14.48 -8.32 12.95
C LYS A 210 13.27 -9.00 13.59
N HIS A 211 12.38 -9.60 12.81
CA HIS A 211 11.11 -10.18 13.28
C HIS A 211 10.33 -9.24 14.22
N ILE A 212 10.34 -7.95 13.90
CA ILE A 212 9.62 -6.92 14.63
C ILE A 212 8.87 -6.03 13.65
N LEU A 213 7.70 -5.60 14.07
CA LEU A 213 6.85 -4.65 13.39
C LEU A 213 6.92 -3.31 14.11
N SER A 214 7.05 -2.20 13.38
CA SER A 214 7.10 -0.85 13.97
C SER A 214 5.76 -0.15 13.90
N LEU A 215 5.40 0.54 14.99
CA LEU A 215 4.28 1.49 15.07
C LEU A 215 4.61 2.82 14.37
N MET A 216 5.24 2.80 13.19
CA MET A 216 5.72 4.01 12.48
C MET A 216 6.66 4.90 13.29
N ALA A 217 7.31 4.41 14.35
CA ALA A 217 8.15 5.23 15.22
C ALA A 217 9.18 6.09 14.44
N PRO A 218 9.88 5.57 13.42
CA PRO A 218 10.84 6.37 12.63
C PRO A 218 10.20 7.50 11.81
N VAL A 219 8.89 7.45 11.55
CA VAL A 219 8.13 8.52 10.88
C VAL A 219 7.65 9.53 11.92
N MET A 220 7.10 9.03 13.04
CA MET A 220 6.59 9.87 14.12
C MET A 220 7.69 10.73 14.74
N GLU A 221 8.88 10.16 14.94
CA GLU A 221 10.04 10.82 15.54
C GLU A 221 10.62 11.97 14.67
N ARG A 222 10.21 12.08 13.40
CA ARG A 222 10.66 13.17 12.50
C ARG A 222 10.04 14.53 12.84
N SER A 223 9.03 14.55 13.71
CA SER A 223 8.37 15.76 14.18
C SER A 223 8.22 15.76 15.70
N SER A 224 8.15 16.95 16.30
CA SER A 224 7.88 17.08 17.74
C SER A 224 6.52 16.51 18.11
N LYS A 225 5.50 16.73 17.26
CA LYS A 225 4.13 16.25 17.48
C LYS A 225 4.01 14.74 17.34
N GLY A 226 4.62 14.14 16.32
CA GLY A 226 4.68 12.68 16.19
C GLY A 226 5.43 12.03 17.35
N SER A 227 6.53 12.64 17.81
CA SER A 227 7.25 12.19 19.01
C SER A 227 6.37 12.20 20.27
N GLN A 228 5.53 13.24 20.44
CA GLN A 228 4.58 13.34 21.55
C GLN A 228 3.48 12.29 21.47
N ALA A 229 2.89 12.08 20.29
CA ALA A 229 1.90 11.02 20.08
C ALA A 229 2.48 9.63 20.38
N LEU A 230 3.72 9.38 19.96
CA LEU A 230 4.44 8.15 20.26
C LEU A 230 4.67 7.97 21.77
N MET A 231 5.04 9.04 22.47
CA MET A 231 5.18 9.02 23.93
C MET A 231 3.86 8.70 24.63
N MET A 232 2.74 9.31 24.19
CA MET A 232 1.41 9.02 24.75
C MET A 232 1.03 7.55 24.59
N LEU A 233 1.28 6.99 23.40
CA LEU A 233 1.08 5.57 23.11
C LEU A 233 1.88 4.68 24.08
N GLN A 234 3.14 5.04 24.33
CA GLN A 234 3.97 4.31 25.29
C GLN A 234 3.48 4.42 26.74
N VAL A 235 2.97 5.58 27.14
CA VAL A 235 2.41 5.80 28.50
C VAL A 235 1.19 4.91 28.76
N ILE A 236 0.34 4.71 27.76
CA ILE A 236 -0.80 3.79 27.87
C ILE A 236 -0.42 2.32 27.62
N GLY A 237 0.87 2.01 27.45
CA GLY A 237 1.35 0.63 27.32
C GLY A 237 1.41 0.09 25.89
N ILE A 238 1.30 0.94 24.86
CA ILE A 238 1.54 0.55 23.46
C ILE A 238 3.03 0.74 23.13
N PRO A 239 3.80 -0.35 22.91
CA PRO A 239 5.21 -0.25 22.56
C PRO A 239 5.42 0.29 21.14
N LYS A 240 6.64 0.75 20.85
CA LYS A 240 7.03 1.20 19.50
C LYS A 240 7.15 0.05 18.49
N GLN A 241 7.30 -1.17 18.98
CA GLN A 241 7.60 -2.36 18.21
C GLN A 241 6.87 -3.58 18.77
N PHE A 242 6.49 -4.51 17.89
CA PHE A 242 5.78 -5.74 18.23
C PHE A 242 6.50 -6.93 17.63
N SER A 243 6.55 -8.04 18.37
CA SER A 243 7.28 -9.26 17.99
C SER A 243 6.38 -10.36 17.44
N SER A 244 5.07 -10.24 17.59
CA SER A 244 4.05 -11.15 17.04
C SER A 244 2.69 -10.46 16.93
N SER A 245 1.76 -11.06 16.20
CA SER A 245 0.35 -10.64 16.21
C SER A 245 -0.27 -10.74 17.61
N ALA A 246 0.11 -11.75 18.40
CA ALA A 246 -0.35 -11.92 19.78
C ALA A 246 0.14 -10.81 20.71
N ASP A 247 1.42 -10.45 20.63
CA ASP A 247 2.04 -9.33 21.37
C ASP A 247 1.36 -7.99 21.00
N PHE A 248 1.09 -7.79 19.71
CA PHE A 248 0.31 -6.64 19.24
C PHE A 248 -1.09 -6.63 19.86
N MET A 249 -1.84 -7.73 19.79
CA MET A 249 -3.20 -7.83 20.33
C MET A 249 -3.26 -7.61 21.85
N ASP A 250 -2.32 -8.19 22.60
CA ASP A 250 -2.24 -7.99 24.04
C ASP A 250 -1.93 -6.52 24.39
N SER A 251 -1.00 -5.91 23.65
CA SER A 251 -0.67 -4.49 23.82
C SER A 251 -1.86 -3.58 23.57
N ILE A 252 -2.59 -3.78 22.46
CA ILE A 252 -3.73 -2.90 22.12
C ILE A 252 -4.88 -3.02 23.13
N GLN A 253 -5.14 -4.23 23.64
CA GLN A 253 -6.16 -4.46 24.67
C GLN A 253 -5.78 -3.80 26.00
N LYS A 254 -4.50 -3.90 26.41
CA LYS A 254 -3.99 -3.20 27.60
C LYS A 254 -4.05 -1.69 27.44
N GLY A 255 -3.72 -1.19 26.24
CA GLY A 255 -3.81 0.22 25.90
C GLY A 255 -5.21 0.77 26.06
N ASP A 256 -6.22 0.06 25.57
CA ASP A 256 -7.62 0.45 25.71
C ASP A 256 -8.05 0.57 27.18
N VAL A 257 -7.66 -0.39 28.04
CA VAL A 257 -7.97 -0.36 29.48
C VAL A 257 -7.29 0.84 30.16
N GLN A 258 -6.02 1.09 29.85
CA GLN A 258 -5.29 2.23 30.41
C GLN A 258 -5.90 3.55 29.95
N LEU A 259 -6.21 3.68 28.67
CA LEU A 259 -6.81 4.89 28.10
C LEU A 259 -8.17 5.20 28.73
N GLN A 260 -9.02 4.20 28.95
CA GLN A 260 -10.28 4.36 29.67
C GLN A 260 -10.08 4.88 31.10
N SER A 261 -9.02 4.45 31.78
CA SER A 261 -8.71 4.94 33.13
C SER A 261 -8.26 6.40 33.15
N PHE A 262 -7.53 6.86 32.12
CA PHE A 262 -7.09 8.24 31.98
C PHE A 262 -8.23 9.19 31.56
N MET A 263 -9.21 8.69 30.81
CA MET A 263 -10.25 9.51 30.16
C MET A 263 -11.66 9.26 30.70
N ALA A 264 -11.79 8.82 31.95
CA ALA A 264 -13.08 8.49 32.57
C ALA A 264 -14.12 9.63 32.41
N GLY A 265 -15.04 9.48 31.45
CA GLY A 265 -16.11 10.44 31.16
C GLY A 265 -16.24 10.88 29.70
N GLU A 266 -15.22 10.68 28.87
CA GLU A 266 -15.26 11.05 27.44
C GLU A 266 -15.57 9.83 26.55
N PRO A 267 -16.55 9.91 25.62
CA PRO A 267 -16.79 8.86 24.65
C PRO A 267 -15.60 8.79 23.68
N LEU A 268 -14.72 7.82 23.88
CA LEU A 268 -13.60 7.59 22.96
C LEU A 268 -14.15 7.27 21.56
N ALA A 269 -13.84 8.07 20.54
CA ALA A 269 -14.51 7.90 19.24
C ALA A 269 -14.04 6.68 18.43
N ALA A 270 -12.96 6.00 18.83
CA ALA A 270 -12.65 4.61 18.49
C ALA A 270 -11.47 4.17 19.34
N SER A 271 -11.56 3.00 20.00
CA SER A 271 -10.40 2.44 20.70
C SER A 271 -9.36 1.94 19.69
N PHE A 272 -8.08 1.85 20.08
CA PHE A 272 -7.00 1.40 19.19
C PHE A 272 -7.30 -0.01 18.66
N HIS A 273 -7.92 -0.82 19.52
CA HIS A 273 -8.51 -2.10 19.18
C HIS A 273 -9.56 -2.01 18.08
N ASN A 274 -10.47 -1.03 18.06
CA ASN A 274 -11.50 -0.92 17.02
C ASN A 274 -10.94 -0.54 15.64
N TYR A 275 -9.84 0.21 15.57
CA TYR A 275 -9.19 0.58 14.31
C TYR A 275 -8.57 -0.65 13.62
N PHE A 276 -7.86 -1.47 14.38
CA PHE A 276 -7.23 -2.69 13.88
C PHE A 276 -8.14 -3.91 13.92
N VAL A 277 -9.14 -3.93 14.79
CA VAL A 277 -9.88 -5.14 15.14
C VAL A 277 -11.34 -4.81 15.47
N GLY A 278 -11.98 -4.00 14.61
CA GLY A 278 -13.33 -3.47 14.82
C GLY A 278 -14.40 -4.49 15.24
N THR A 279 -15.50 -4.00 15.82
CA THR A 279 -16.63 -4.80 16.33
C THR A 279 -17.33 -5.71 15.30
N GLU A 280 -17.01 -5.56 14.02
CA GLU A 280 -17.52 -6.39 12.93
C GLU A 280 -16.69 -7.66 12.69
N LEU A 281 -15.54 -7.79 13.35
CA LEU A 281 -14.70 -8.97 13.30
C LEU A 281 -15.22 -10.04 14.26
N THR A 282 -16.42 -10.52 14.00
CA THR A 282 -16.89 -11.76 14.60
C THR A 282 -16.02 -12.92 14.09
N GLU A 283 -15.73 -13.93 14.93
CA GLU A 283 -15.06 -15.20 14.57
C GLU A 283 -15.82 -16.04 13.51
N LYS A 284 -16.83 -15.46 12.85
CA LYS A 284 -17.70 -16.14 11.90
C LYS A 284 -17.07 -16.17 10.51
N PRO A 285 -17.29 -17.24 9.74
CA PRO A 285 -16.91 -17.32 8.33
C PRO A 285 -17.45 -16.14 7.50
N ILE A 286 -16.63 -15.61 6.60
CA ILE A 286 -16.99 -14.50 5.70
C ILE A 286 -16.96 -14.93 4.22
N PRO A 287 -17.73 -14.26 3.33
CA PRO A 287 -17.61 -14.48 1.88
C PRO A 287 -16.21 -14.16 1.35
N LEU A 288 -15.76 -14.84 0.30
CA LEU A 288 -14.46 -14.62 -0.35
C LEU A 288 -14.30 -13.14 -0.75
N SER A 289 -15.34 -12.52 -1.29
CA SER A 289 -15.39 -11.09 -1.64
C SER A 289 -15.04 -10.15 -0.48
N ARG A 290 -15.33 -10.55 0.76
CA ARG A 290 -14.99 -9.83 2.00
C ARG A 290 -13.57 -10.08 2.47
N THR A 291 -12.83 -11.01 1.89
CA THR A 291 -11.40 -11.24 2.18
C THR A 291 -10.47 -10.43 1.27
N LEU A 292 -11.00 -9.87 0.17
CA LEU A 292 -10.25 -9.19 -0.88
C LEU A 292 -9.78 -7.77 -0.49
N PHE A 293 -9.83 -7.44 0.80
CA PHE A 293 -9.12 -6.29 1.35
C PHE A 293 -7.61 -6.54 1.46
N LEU A 294 -7.18 -7.81 1.39
CA LEU A 294 -5.77 -8.19 1.29
C LEU A 294 -5.36 -8.29 -0.19
N PRO A 295 -4.32 -7.56 -0.63
CA PRO A 295 -3.80 -7.59 -2.01
C PRO A 295 -3.50 -9.00 -2.52
N LYS A 296 -2.87 -9.85 -1.71
CA LYS A 296 -2.54 -11.24 -2.07
C LYS A 296 -3.79 -12.07 -2.34
N LYS A 297 -4.86 -11.88 -1.55
CA LYS A 297 -6.14 -12.56 -1.77
C LYS A 297 -6.90 -12.00 -2.96
N LEU A 298 -6.86 -10.68 -3.17
CA LEU A 298 -7.41 -10.06 -4.37
C LEU A 298 -6.78 -10.67 -5.63
N ARG A 299 -5.45 -10.70 -5.72
CA ARG A 299 -4.74 -11.33 -6.83
C ARG A 299 -5.13 -12.80 -7.01
N ALA A 300 -5.12 -13.58 -5.92
CA ALA A 300 -5.47 -15.00 -5.96
C ALA A 300 -6.91 -15.24 -6.46
N ALA A 301 -7.85 -14.37 -6.09
CA ALA A 301 -9.22 -14.43 -6.58
C ALA A 301 -9.28 -14.14 -8.09
N LEU A 302 -8.60 -13.09 -8.56
CA LEU A 302 -8.63 -12.69 -9.96
C LEU A 302 -7.99 -13.70 -10.92
N LEU A 303 -7.08 -14.57 -10.46
CA LEU A 303 -6.59 -15.71 -11.24
C LEU A 303 -7.70 -16.69 -11.65
N ASN A 304 -8.82 -16.73 -10.92
CA ASN A 304 -9.93 -17.66 -11.14
C ASN A 304 -11.16 -16.99 -11.75
N VAL A 305 -11.14 -15.66 -11.91
CA VAL A 305 -12.27 -14.92 -12.50
C VAL A 305 -12.09 -14.85 -14.00
N VAL A 306 -13.16 -15.13 -14.74
CA VAL A 306 -13.19 -15.02 -16.20
C VAL A 306 -13.81 -13.67 -16.59
N ASN A 307 -13.20 -12.97 -17.54
CA ASN A 307 -13.82 -11.79 -18.13
C ASN A 307 -14.97 -12.22 -19.05
N PRO A 308 -16.22 -11.81 -18.79
CA PRO A 308 -17.37 -12.24 -19.58
C PRO A 308 -17.33 -11.72 -21.03
N ALA A 309 -16.62 -10.62 -21.29
CA ALA A 309 -16.52 -10.04 -22.63
C ALA A 309 -15.50 -10.77 -23.53
N THR A 310 -14.44 -11.34 -22.96
CA THR A 310 -13.37 -12.01 -23.71
C THR A 310 -13.42 -13.53 -23.59
N GLY A 311 -14.10 -14.06 -22.57
CA GLY A 311 -14.16 -15.49 -22.26
C GLY A 311 -12.87 -16.07 -21.68
N LYS A 312 -11.92 -15.23 -21.28
CA LYS A 312 -10.59 -15.61 -20.78
C LYS A 312 -10.41 -15.24 -19.30
N PRO A 313 -9.46 -15.87 -18.57
CA PRO A 313 -9.10 -15.47 -17.22
C PRO A 313 -8.68 -13.99 -17.14
N LEU A 314 -9.07 -13.28 -16.08
CA LEU A 314 -8.66 -11.88 -15.87
C LEU A 314 -7.16 -11.74 -15.67
N ILE A 315 -6.51 -12.74 -15.09
CA ILE A 315 -5.05 -12.83 -14.99
C ILE A 315 -4.62 -14.13 -15.65
N GLU A 316 -3.84 -14.03 -16.72
CA GLU A 316 -3.16 -15.17 -17.33
C GLU A 316 -1.68 -15.17 -16.89
N ILE A 317 -1.20 -16.28 -16.32
CA ILE A 317 0.19 -16.41 -15.85
C ILE A 317 1.20 -16.14 -16.98
N ALA A 318 0.84 -16.44 -18.22
CA ALA A 318 1.66 -16.16 -19.40
C ALA A 318 1.88 -14.65 -19.67
N HIS A 319 1.00 -13.79 -19.13
CA HIS A 319 1.06 -12.33 -19.23
C HIS A 319 1.47 -11.67 -17.91
N GLU A 320 2.05 -12.43 -16.98
CA GLU A 320 2.67 -11.89 -15.77
C GLU A 320 3.88 -11.03 -16.16
N ILE A 321 3.78 -9.72 -15.92
CA ILE A 321 4.85 -8.76 -16.24
C ILE A 321 6.02 -8.95 -15.26
N HIS A 322 5.70 -9.18 -13.99
CA HIS A 322 6.69 -9.41 -12.96
C HIS A 322 6.15 -10.26 -11.81
N ARG A 323 7.02 -11.13 -11.30
CA ARG A 323 6.90 -11.74 -9.99
C ARG A 323 8.27 -11.77 -9.35
N THR A 324 8.34 -11.33 -8.10
CA THR A 324 9.58 -11.41 -7.33
C THR A 324 10.07 -12.85 -7.24
N THR A 325 11.27 -13.10 -7.76
CA THR A 325 11.89 -14.42 -7.84
C THR A 325 12.62 -14.80 -6.55
N ALA A 326 12.85 -16.10 -6.35
CA ALA A 326 13.64 -16.60 -5.21
C ALA A 326 15.06 -16.00 -5.18
N ASP A 327 15.68 -15.80 -6.35
CA ASP A 327 17.00 -15.18 -6.48
C ASP A 327 16.99 -13.70 -6.10
N GLU A 328 15.96 -12.96 -6.52
CA GLU A 328 15.78 -11.57 -6.08
C GLU A 328 15.59 -11.48 -4.57
N ILE A 329 14.79 -12.38 -3.98
CA ILE A 329 14.61 -12.49 -2.52
C ILE A 329 15.96 -12.78 -1.85
N ALA A 330 16.73 -13.75 -2.35
CA ALA A 330 18.03 -14.11 -1.79
C ALA A 330 19.03 -12.96 -1.88
N MET A 331 19.11 -12.28 -3.02
CA MET A 331 19.95 -11.10 -3.21
C MET A 331 19.55 -9.96 -2.26
N MET A 332 18.26 -9.70 -2.10
CA MET A 332 17.77 -8.65 -1.20
C MET A 332 18.15 -8.98 0.25
N LYS A 333 17.89 -10.21 0.72
CA LYS A 333 18.29 -10.68 2.06
C LYS A 333 19.79 -10.51 2.31
N ALA A 334 20.63 -10.86 1.34
CA ALA A 334 22.09 -10.75 1.45
C ALA A 334 22.59 -9.29 1.58
N ARG A 335 21.88 -8.31 1.01
CA ARG A 335 22.22 -6.88 1.16
C ARG A 335 21.83 -6.29 2.51
N MET A 336 20.98 -6.98 3.26
CA MET A 336 20.38 -6.50 4.51
C MET A 336 21.01 -7.15 5.74
N THR A 337 21.75 -8.24 5.57
CA THR A 337 22.69 -8.73 6.58
C THR A 337 23.81 -7.69 6.77
N PRO A 338 24.15 -7.29 8.01
CA PRO A 338 25.29 -6.43 8.22
C PRO A 338 26.54 -7.08 7.62
N VAL A 339 27.24 -6.36 6.75
CA VAL A 339 28.58 -6.79 6.31
C VAL A 339 29.43 -6.90 7.58
N PRO A 340 30.09 -8.04 7.86
CA PRO A 340 31.03 -8.13 8.99
C PRO A 340 32.04 -7.00 8.83
N SER A 341 32.24 -6.19 9.88
CA SER A 341 33.19 -5.07 9.84
C SER A 341 34.61 -5.60 9.78
N THR A 342 35.10 -5.98 8.60
CA THR A 342 36.51 -6.27 8.34
C THR A 342 37.27 -5.01 7.94
N ILE A 343 36.90 -3.85 8.50
CA ILE A 343 37.78 -2.69 8.47
C ILE A 343 38.81 -2.94 9.58
N PRO A 344 40.11 -3.13 9.24
CA PRO A 344 41.15 -3.26 10.25
C PRO A 344 41.15 -1.96 11.08
N ALA A 345 41.22 -2.08 12.40
CA ALA A 345 41.37 -0.93 13.27
C ALA A 345 42.54 -0.06 12.77
N PRO A 346 42.39 1.28 12.71
CA PRO A 346 43.49 2.15 12.31
C PRO A 346 44.65 1.94 13.29
N ALA A 347 45.84 1.69 12.73
CA ALA A 347 47.07 1.56 13.49
C ALA A 347 47.23 2.77 14.42
N GLY A 348 47.51 2.51 15.70
CA GLY A 348 47.55 3.52 16.76
C GLY A 348 48.42 4.72 16.37
N ASN A 349 47.88 5.92 16.58
CA ASN A 349 48.62 7.16 16.42
C ASN A 349 49.82 7.16 17.38
N GLY A 350 51.01 7.14 16.79
CA GLY A 350 52.25 7.52 17.45
C GLY A 350 52.15 8.94 17.99
N GLN A 351 52.75 9.15 19.16
CA GLN A 351 52.93 10.43 19.82
C GLN A 351 53.42 11.51 18.84
N ILE A 352 52.71 12.63 18.77
CA ILE A 352 53.26 13.89 18.28
C ILE A 352 53.32 14.83 19.48
N GLY A 353 54.54 15.15 19.89
CA GLY A 353 54.84 15.97 21.06
C GLY A 353 54.40 17.42 20.89
N SER A 354 53.97 18.02 22.00
CA SER A 354 53.69 19.46 22.11
C SER A 354 55.01 20.24 22.31
N PRO A 355 55.22 21.40 21.64
CA PRO A 355 56.33 22.28 21.98
C PRO A 355 55.92 23.22 23.13
N GLY A 356 56.75 23.23 24.18
CA GLY A 356 56.57 24.06 25.37
C GLY A 356 56.87 25.54 25.13
N MET A 357 56.08 26.39 25.79
CA MET A 357 56.40 27.80 26.01
C MET A 357 57.13 27.93 27.34
N HIS A 358 58.32 28.53 27.33
CA HIS A 358 59.00 29.04 28.52
C HIS A 358 59.33 30.52 28.29
N HIS A 359 58.78 31.39 29.14
CA HIS A 359 59.31 32.73 29.40
C HIS A 359 60.08 32.69 30.73
N GLY A 360 61.32 33.14 30.68
CA GLY A 360 62.21 33.30 31.83
C GLY A 360 63.53 33.93 31.41
N LEU A 361 63.51 35.27 31.36
CA LEU A 361 64.60 36.26 31.29
C LEU A 361 65.55 36.26 30.07
#